data_AF-A0A2V8PGN3-F1
#
_entry.id   AF-A0A2V8PGN3-F1
#
_cell.length_a   1.000
_cell.length_b   1.000
_cell.length_c   1.000
_cell.angle_alpha   90.00
_cell.angle_beta   90.00
_cell.angle_gamma   90.00
#
_symmetry.space_group_name_H-M   'P 1'
#
loop_
_entity.id
_entity.type
_entity.pdbx_description
1 polymer ?
#
loop_
_entity_poly.entity_id
_entity_poly.type
_entity_poly.pdbx_seq_one_letter_code
_entity_poly.pdbx_strand_id
1 'polypeptide(L)'
;MKIVGRSQRATLLLVILIATVLMVGSISIVVHKSKTSATRKINYSDLYKIAEIGSAASVIIENDSLTVKSTDGSVFQATVAGDSFRQGVVELFRKNGVPIEFSSMQPGLAETLFTYSIPVIVCLLLGFIGWRVYATVNGRGGNFSLMDHSGKQNVTFADVAGVDEATAELSETTEFLRDPIRFGRLGGRAPRGILLCGPPGTGKTLLARAAAGEAGVSFLSVSGSSFQEKFAGVGAARVRRLFARARKLSPCVIFIDEIDALGRKRGRGSDSGSADQDQALNQLLIEMDGFNRTSSIVVVGSTNRPDVLDRALTRPGRFDREIVVNLPDLRGREAILRVHARSLQQDRDLDLNWIARGTPGFSGADLANLLNEAAITATRDNSDAVGRKHIECARDRILMGAERQGFMMDEDERYATAVHEAGHVAVGLAVKNGDPIHKVSILPRGRALGVTQSLPERDRLMKKREYLEDQIAVLLGGRAAEQVVLSTMTAGAANDIERAVEIARKMVREFGMSPLGPIYLVDSRTDSQSQTLLDKAEDAMNDIINSQLERAREVVTSQQESIARLVQLLLKRDTVEADDIRGCFSPTGPLFQSQLPEFTPSSVRATPSRASA
;
A
#
# COMPACT_ATOMS: atom_id res chain seq x y z
N MET A 1 11.21 1.85 -9.22
CA MET A 1 12.27 0.83 -9.14
C MET A 1 11.91 -0.42 -9.97
N LYS A 2 11.75 -0.29 -11.30
CA LYS A 2 11.25 -1.37 -12.17
C LYS A 2 11.80 -1.31 -13.61
N ILE A 3 13.05 -0.89 -13.85
CA ILE A 3 13.61 -0.93 -15.24
C ILE A 3 15.04 -1.48 -15.33
N VAL A 4 15.80 -1.58 -14.23
CA VAL A 4 17.09 -2.29 -14.25
C VAL A 4 16.88 -3.71 -13.72
N GLY A 5 16.89 -4.72 -14.61
CA GLY A 5 16.98 -6.11 -14.14
C GLY A 5 16.37 -7.21 -15.01
N ARG A 6 15.73 -6.92 -16.16
CA ARG A 6 15.29 -7.99 -17.08
C ARG A 6 16.42 -8.42 -18.04
N SER A 7 17.15 -7.46 -18.60
CA SER A 7 18.29 -7.70 -19.50
C SER A 7 19.43 -8.48 -18.84
N GLN A 8 19.78 -8.14 -17.58
CA GLN A 8 20.89 -8.82 -16.86
C GLN A 8 20.52 -10.22 -16.36
N ARG A 9 19.25 -10.45 -15.99
CA ARG A 9 18.78 -11.81 -15.66
C ARG A 9 18.71 -12.69 -16.90
N ALA A 10 18.29 -12.14 -18.04
CA ALA A 10 18.28 -12.84 -19.32
C ALA A 10 19.70 -13.22 -19.78
N THR A 11 20.68 -12.32 -19.64
CA THR A 11 22.09 -12.65 -19.97
C THR A 11 22.67 -13.67 -18.99
N LEU A 12 22.36 -13.61 -17.71
CA LEU A 12 22.79 -14.62 -16.74
C LEU A 12 22.21 -16.01 -17.05
N LEU A 13 20.90 -16.08 -17.34
CA LEU A 13 20.23 -17.33 -17.70
C LEU A 13 20.74 -17.89 -19.04
N LEU A 14 21.01 -17.04 -20.02
CA LEU A 14 21.59 -17.43 -21.31
C LEU A 14 22.99 -18.05 -21.11
N VAL A 15 23.82 -17.45 -20.27
CA VAL A 15 25.18 -17.95 -20.00
C VAL A 15 25.13 -19.28 -19.24
N ILE A 16 24.24 -19.45 -18.27
CA ILE A 16 24.03 -20.73 -17.57
C ILE A 16 23.56 -21.80 -18.56
N LEU A 17 22.61 -21.47 -19.44
CA LEU A 17 22.12 -22.39 -20.47
C LEU A 17 23.25 -22.83 -21.40
N ILE A 18 24.06 -21.90 -21.91
CA ILE A 18 25.20 -22.20 -22.77
C ILE A 18 26.22 -23.11 -22.06
N ALA A 19 26.52 -22.83 -20.78
CA ALA A 19 27.43 -23.67 -20.00
C ALA A 19 26.88 -25.10 -19.81
N THR A 20 25.58 -25.25 -19.52
CA THR A 20 24.95 -26.58 -19.39
C THR A 20 24.93 -27.34 -20.71
N VAL A 21 24.65 -26.68 -21.84
CA VAL A 21 24.67 -27.31 -23.17
C VAL A 21 26.08 -27.77 -23.55
N LEU A 22 27.11 -26.97 -23.29
CA LEU A 22 28.49 -27.35 -23.53
C LEU A 22 28.92 -28.55 -22.67
N MET A 23 28.47 -28.59 -21.40
CA MET A 23 28.74 -29.70 -20.50
C MET A 23 28.07 -30.99 -20.98
N VAL A 24 26.78 -30.95 -21.33
CA VAL A 24 26.05 -32.12 -21.85
C VAL A 24 26.62 -32.59 -23.18
N GLY A 25 26.98 -31.66 -24.08
CA GLY A 25 27.63 -31.96 -25.36
C GLY A 25 28.98 -32.67 -25.17
N SER A 26 29.80 -32.22 -24.21
CA SER A 26 31.08 -32.85 -23.91
C SER A 26 30.94 -34.29 -23.39
N ILE A 27 29.95 -34.54 -22.52
CA ILE A 27 29.63 -35.88 -22.00
C ILE A 27 29.17 -36.77 -23.17
N SER A 28 28.31 -36.26 -24.04
CA SER A 28 27.79 -37.03 -25.17
C SER A 28 28.88 -37.43 -26.18
N ILE A 29 29.90 -36.59 -26.40
CA ILE A 29 31.04 -36.89 -27.28
C ILE A 29 31.93 -37.99 -26.67
N VAL A 30 32.17 -37.94 -25.36
CA VAL A 30 32.94 -38.98 -24.64
C VAL A 30 32.21 -40.32 -24.69
N VAL A 31 30.88 -40.33 -24.53
CA VAL A 31 30.06 -41.56 -24.64
C VAL A 31 29.96 -42.09 -26.07
N HIS A 32 30.08 -41.23 -27.10
CA HIS A 32 30.04 -41.69 -28.49
C HIS A 32 31.37 -42.33 -28.94
N LYS A 33 32.52 -41.83 -28.44
CA LYS A 33 33.85 -42.41 -28.74
C LYS A 33 34.07 -43.81 -28.14
N SER A 34 33.27 -44.26 -27.17
CA SER A 34 33.37 -45.60 -26.58
C SER A 34 32.54 -46.68 -27.31
N LYS A 35 31.88 -46.34 -28.44
CA LYS A 35 31.03 -47.27 -29.21
C LYS A 35 31.64 -47.78 -30.53
N THR A 36 32.96 -47.80 -30.66
CA THR A 36 33.62 -48.37 -31.85
C THR A 36 33.96 -49.86 -31.68
N SER A 37 33.35 -50.67 -32.55
CA SER A 37 33.59 -52.10 -32.86
C SER A 37 32.93 -53.13 -31.92
N ALA A 38 31.97 -53.90 -32.45
CA ALA A 38 31.33 -55.03 -31.80
C ALA A 38 32.32 -56.21 -31.68
N THR A 39 33.19 -56.19 -30.66
CA THR A 39 34.06 -57.31 -30.30
C THR A 39 33.27 -58.34 -29.49
N ARG A 40 33.29 -59.60 -29.93
CA ARG A 40 32.64 -60.70 -29.21
C ARG A 40 33.60 -61.23 -28.14
N LYS A 41 33.21 -61.13 -26.86
CA LYS A 41 34.02 -61.64 -25.76
C LYS A 41 34.00 -63.17 -25.73
N ILE A 42 35.17 -63.79 -25.67
CA ILE A 42 35.36 -65.25 -25.58
C ILE A 42 36.15 -65.61 -24.32
N ASN A 43 35.95 -66.83 -23.82
CA ASN A 43 36.66 -67.33 -22.64
C ASN A 43 38.05 -67.87 -23.00
N TYR A 44 38.92 -67.99 -22.00
CA TYR A 44 40.31 -68.49 -22.17
C TYR A 44 40.37 -69.86 -22.86
N SER A 45 39.48 -70.78 -22.52
CA SER A 45 39.44 -72.12 -23.12
C SER A 45 39.12 -72.11 -24.62
N ASP A 46 38.29 -71.15 -25.05
CA ASP A 46 37.94 -71.01 -26.47
C ASP A 46 39.06 -70.30 -27.24
N LEU A 47 39.71 -69.32 -26.61
CA LEU A 47 40.93 -68.70 -27.13
C LEU A 47 42.05 -69.75 -27.33
N TYR A 48 42.22 -70.64 -26.36
CA TYR A 48 43.23 -71.71 -26.42
C TYR A 48 42.96 -72.68 -27.58
N LYS A 49 41.70 -73.07 -27.81
CA LYS A 49 41.31 -73.90 -28.96
C LYS A 49 41.58 -73.21 -30.30
N ILE A 50 41.29 -71.91 -30.40
CA ILE A 50 41.57 -71.13 -31.61
C ILE A 50 43.08 -71.03 -31.85
N ALA A 51 43.88 -70.92 -30.78
CA ALA A 51 45.34 -70.93 -30.85
C ALA A 51 45.90 -72.29 -31.33
N GLU A 52 45.34 -73.40 -30.84
CA GLU A 52 45.78 -74.76 -31.17
C GLU A 52 45.44 -75.15 -32.61
N ILE A 53 44.25 -74.77 -33.11
CA ILE A 53 43.78 -75.08 -34.47
C ILE A 53 44.42 -74.16 -35.53
N GLY A 54 44.92 -72.98 -35.14
CA GLY A 54 45.61 -72.05 -36.04
C GLY A 54 44.69 -71.16 -36.89
N SER A 55 43.42 -71.00 -36.51
CA SER A 55 42.40 -70.24 -37.27
C SER A 55 42.43 -68.71 -37.07
N ALA A 56 43.61 -68.15 -36.77
CA ALA A 56 43.80 -66.72 -36.49
C ALA A 56 44.67 -66.05 -37.57
N ALA A 57 44.22 -64.90 -38.06
CA ALA A 57 44.94 -64.08 -39.04
C ALA A 57 45.90 -63.07 -38.38
N SER A 58 45.52 -62.53 -37.21
CA SER A 58 46.41 -61.67 -36.40
C SER A 58 45.96 -61.64 -34.94
N VAL A 59 46.92 -61.45 -34.04
CA VAL A 59 46.66 -61.30 -32.60
C VAL A 59 47.25 -59.96 -32.14
N ILE A 60 46.40 -59.11 -31.58
CA ILE A 60 46.80 -57.84 -30.97
C ILE A 60 46.72 -58.00 -29.46
N ILE A 61 47.84 -57.72 -28.77
CA ILE A 61 47.92 -57.82 -27.31
C ILE A 61 47.88 -56.41 -26.73
N GLU A 62 46.86 -56.14 -25.93
CA GLU A 62 46.62 -54.89 -25.20
C GLU A 62 46.55 -55.20 -23.71
N ASN A 63 47.68 -55.04 -23.00
CA ASN A 63 47.85 -55.39 -21.59
C ASN A 63 47.34 -56.83 -21.30
N ASP A 64 46.27 -56.96 -20.51
CA ASP A 64 45.68 -58.25 -20.12
C ASP A 64 44.62 -58.76 -21.11
N SER A 65 44.36 -58.04 -22.20
CA SER A 65 43.42 -58.45 -23.23
C SER A 65 44.13 -58.82 -24.53
N LEU A 66 43.75 -59.97 -25.09
CA LEU A 66 44.16 -60.41 -26.42
C LEU A 66 42.96 -60.28 -27.36
N THR A 67 43.16 -59.51 -28.42
CA THR A 67 42.19 -59.36 -29.50
C THR A 67 42.66 -60.19 -30.69
N VAL A 68 41.93 -61.26 -30.98
CA VAL A 68 42.24 -62.19 -32.08
C VAL A 68 41.32 -61.90 -33.26
N LYS A 69 41.89 -61.64 -34.43
CA LYS A 69 41.14 -61.61 -35.69
C LYS A 69 41.24 -62.98 -36.33
N SER A 70 40.11 -63.65 -36.50
CA SER A 70 40.05 -64.94 -37.20
C SER A 70 40.16 -64.75 -38.71
N THR A 71 40.57 -65.80 -39.43
CA THR A 71 40.61 -65.82 -40.90
C THR A 71 39.25 -65.53 -41.55
N ASP A 72 38.15 -65.78 -40.85
CA ASP A 72 36.78 -65.47 -41.29
C ASP A 72 36.36 -64.00 -41.09
N GLY A 73 37.29 -63.14 -40.65
CA GLY A 73 37.05 -61.71 -40.44
C GLY A 73 36.37 -61.33 -39.13
N SER A 74 36.02 -62.32 -38.28
CA SER A 74 35.47 -62.07 -36.94
C SER A 74 36.55 -61.65 -35.94
N VAL A 75 36.21 -60.67 -35.09
CA VAL A 75 37.12 -60.14 -34.05
C VAL A 75 36.65 -60.62 -32.68
N PHE A 76 37.51 -61.40 -32.03
CA PHE A 76 37.27 -61.92 -30.69
C PHE A 76 38.19 -61.25 -29.68
N GLN A 77 37.68 -61.00 -28.48
CA GLN A 77 38.49 -60.44 -27.38
C GLN A 77 38.41 -61.37 -26.18
N ALA A 78 39.56 -61.80 -25.68
CA ALA A 78 39.68 -62.56 -24.43
C ALA A 78 40.54 -61.78 -23.44
N THR A 79 40.18 -61.83 -22.16
CA THR A 79 41.01 -61.29 -21.09
C THR A 79 41.70 -62.45 -20.38
N VAL A 80 43.03 -62.40 -20.31
CA VAL A 80 43.86 -63.45 -19.71
C VAL A 80 44.69 -62.82 -18.61
N ALA A 81 44.21 -62.96 -17.38
CA ALA A 81 44.93 -62.50 -16.20
C ALA A 81 46.00 -63.54 -15.82
N GLY A 82 47.28 -63.17 -15.96
CA GLY A 82 48.43 -64.00 -15.61
C GLY A 82 49.47 -64.12 -16.74
N ASP A 83 50.70 -63.71 -16.47
CA ASP A 83 51.79 -63.70 -17.46
C ASP A 83 52.12 -65.08 -18.03
N SER A 84 52.13 -66.11 -17.17
CA SER A 84 52.45 -67.48 -17.57
C SER A 84 51.40 -68.09 -18.51
N PHE A 85 50.11 -67.81 -18.30
CA PHE A 85 49.03 -68.28 -19.19
C PHE A 85 49.01 -67.52 -20.52
N ARG A 86 49.34 -66.22 -20.51
CA ARG A 86 49.50 -65.44 -21.74
C ARG A 86 50.67 -65.94 -22.59
N GLN A 87 51.83 -66.17 -21.97
CA GLN A 87 53.01 -66.67 -22.69
C GLN A 87 52.72 -68.02 -23.36
N GLY A 88 52.02 -68.95 -22.69
CA GLY A 88 51.67 -70.24 -23.29
C GLY A 88 50.76 -70.12 -24.53
N VAL A 89 49.78 -69.22 -24.51
CA VAL A 89 48.89 -68.98 -25.67
C VAL A 89 49.63 -68.23 -26.80
N VAL A 90 50.47 -67.26 -26.45
CA VAL A 90 51.29 -66.50 -27.41
C VAL A 90 52.30 -67.41 -28.11
N GLU A 91 52.88 -68.37 -27.40
CA GLU A 91 53.81 -69.35 -27.96
C GLU A 91 53.14 -70.33 -28.92
N LEU A 92 51.89 -70.74 -28.64
CA LEU A 92 51.05 -71.52 -29.56
C LEU A 92 50.74 -70.76 -30.86
N PHE A 93 50.34 -69.48 -30.76
CA PHE A 93 50.12 -68.64 -31.95
C PHE A 93 51.39 -68.40 -32.76
N ARG A 94 52.55 -68.28 -32.08
CA ARG A 94 53.86 -68.17 -32.74
C ARG A 94 54.25 -69.45 -33.47
N LYS A 95 54.02 -70.62 -32.87
CA LYS A 95 54.32 -71.94 -33.47
C LYS A 95 53.48 -72.20 -34.72
N ASN A 96 52.26 -71.68 -34.76
CA ASN A 96 51.34 -71.76 -35.90
C ASN A 96 51.52 -70.61 -36.92
N GLY A 97 52.54 -69.76 -36.78
CA GLY A 97 52.94 -68.77 -37.78
C GLY A 97 52.07 -67.51 -37.85
N VAL A 98 51.29 -67.20 -36.81
CA VAL A 98 50.38 -66.03 -36.78
C VAL A 98 51.15 -64.77 -36.36
N PRO A 99 51.00 -63.61 -37.06
CA PRO A 99 51.64 -62.36 -36.68
C PRO A 99 51.03 -61.79 -35.38
N ILE A 100 51.90 -61.36 -34.46
CA ILE A 100 51.53 -60.83 -33.14
C ILE A 100 52.00 -59.37 -33.03
N GLU A 101 51.07 -58.45 -32.77
CA GLU A 101 51.32 -57.01 -32.57
C GLU A 101 51.00 -56.59 -31.14
N PHE A 102 51.82 -55.71 -30.56
CA PHE A 102 51.60 -55.14 -29.24
C PHE A 102 51.14 -53.68 -29.36
N SER A 103 49.96 -53.35 -28.86
CA SER A 103 49.46 -51.98 -28.82
C SER A 103 49.51 -51.43 -27.39
N SER A 104 50.20 -50.30 -27.19
CA SER A 104 50.22 -49.58 -25.91
C SER A 104 49.25 -48.40 -25.97
N MET A 105 48.21 -48.42 -25.13
CA MET A 105 47.22 -47.36 -25.05
C MET A 105 47.72 -46.23 -24.15
N GLN A 106 48.67 -45.43 -24.63
CA GLN A 106 48.91 -44.11 -24.02
C GLN A 106 47.99 -43.10 -24.71
N PRO A 107 46.98 -42.53 -24.02
CA PRO A 107 46.17 -41.47 -24.59
C PRO A 107 47.06 -40.26 -24.87
N GLY A 108 47.00 -39.73 -26.10
CA GLY A 108 47.85 -38.61 -26.50
C GLY A 108 47.62 -37.37 -25.64
N LEU A 109 48.69 -36.62 -25.35
CA LEU A 109 48.65 -35.38 -24.54
C LEU A 109 47.58 -34.38 -25.03
N ALA A 110 47.32 -34.34 -26.34
CA ALA A 110 46.29 -33.49 -26.92
C ALA A 110 44.86 -33.92 -26.54
N GLU A 111 44.57 -35.22 -26.44
CA GLU A 111 43.24 -35.72 -26.06
C GLU A 111 42.96 -35.50 -24.56
N THR A 112 43.99 -35.65 -23.73
CA THR A 112 43.88 -35.36 -22.29
C THR A 112 43.68 -33.86 -22.04
N LEU A 113 44.45 -32.99 -22.70
CA LEU A 113 44.29 -31.53 -22.56
C LEU A 113 42.90 -31.05 -23.02
N PHE A 114 42.39 -31.57 -24.13
CA PHE A 114 41.06 -31.18 -24.61
C PHE A 114 39.96 -31.58 -23.62
N THR A 115 40.03 -32.80 -23.08
CA THR A 115 39.03 -33.33 -22.13
C THR A 115 39.01 -32.57 -20.80
N TYR A 116 40.18 -32.17 -20.29
CA TYR A 116 40.27 -31.44 -19.01
C TYR A 116 40.17 -29.91 -19.13
N SER A 117 40.26 -29.35 -20.34
CA SER A 117 40.14 -27.90 -20.54
C SER A 117 38.72 -27.36 -20.29
N ILE A 118 37.69 -28.13 -20.65
CA ILE A 118 36.28 -27.70 -20.57
C ILE A 118 35.82 -27.50 -19.10
N PRO A 119 36.06 -28.44 -18.16
CA PRO A 119 35.69 -28.24 -16.76
C PRO A 119 36.37 -27.03 -16.11
N VAL A 120 37.63 -26.77 -16.46
CA VAL A 120 38.41 -25.64 -15.92
C VAL A 120 37.84 -24.31 -16.39
N ILE A 121 37.48 -24.19 -17.67
CA ILE A 121 36.88 -22.97 -18.22
C ILE A 121 35.52 -22.69 -17.57
N VAL A 122 34.70 -23.72 -17.34
CA VAL A 122 33.39 -23.58 -16.66
C VAL A 122 33.58 -23.11 -15.21
N CYS A 123 34.54 -23.66 -14.46
CA CYS A 123 34.85 -23.22 -13.11
C CYS A 123 35.31 -21.76 -13.05
N LEU A 124 36.15 -21.33 -14.00
CA LEU A 124 36.60 -19.93 -14.09
C LEU A 124 35.44 -18.98 -14.41
N LEU A 125 34.52 -19.39 -15.29
CA LEU A 125 33.32 -18.61 -15.64
C LEU A 125 32.38 -18.44 -14.43
N LEU A 126 32.14 -19.52 -13.68
CA LEU A 126 31.32 -19.48 -12.46
C LEU A 126 31.97 -18.63 -11.36
N GLY A 127 33.29 -18.72 -11.18
CA GLY A 127 34.05 -17.88 -10.25
C GLY A 127 33.96 -16.39 -10.59
N PHE A 128 34.08 -16.05 -11.88
CA PHE A 128 33.96 -14.66 -12.36
C PHE A 128 32.54 -14.09 -12.15
N ILE A 129 31.50 -14.91 -12.37
CA ILE A 129 30.10 -14.54 -12.12
C ILE A 129 29.87 -14.35 -10.61
N GLY A 130 30.36 -15.26 -9.77
CA GLY A 130 30.28 -15.14 -8.31
C GLY A 130 30.93 -13.85 -7.81
N TRP A 131 32.11 -13.51 -8.35
CA TRP A 131 32.79 -12.25 -8.04
C TRP A 131 32.01 -11.01 -8.50
N ARG A 132 31.41 -11.03 -9.70
CA ARG A 132 30.54 -9.95 -10.21
C ARG A 132 29.30 -9.73 -9.32
N VAL A 133 28.65 -10.82 -8.89
CA VAL A 133 27.48 -10.75 -7.99
C VAL A 133 27.90 -10.23 -6.61
N TYR A 134 28.98 -10.74 -6.05
CA TYR A 134 29.53 -10.27 -4.77
C TYR A 134 29.88 -8.78 -4.80
N ALA A 135 30.52 -8.29 -5.87
CA ALA A 135 30.83 -6.87 -6.05
C ALA A 135 29.58 -5.97 -6.14
N THR A 136 28.50 -6.50 -6.70
CA THR A 136 27.21 -5.78 -6.83
C THR A 136 26.48 -5.70 -5.49
N VAL A 137 26.54 -6.75 -4.66
CA VAL A 137 25.89 -6.81 -3.34
C VAL A 137 26.64 -5.97 -2.30
N ASN A 138 27.99 -5.94 -2.34
CA ASN A 138 28.78 -5.32 -1.27
C ASN A 138 29.32 -3.90 -1.52
N GLY A 139 29.23 -3.29 -2.71
CA GLY A 139 30.00 -2.05 -2.87
C GLY A 139 29.72 -1.06 -3.99
N ARG A 140 29.01 -1.37 -5.07
CA ARG A 140 28.78 -0.40 -6.15
C ARG A 140 27.52 -0.75 -6.95
N GLY A 141 26.48 0.10 -6.85
CA GLY A 141 25.46 0.18 -7.92
C GLY A 141 24.02 -0.22 -7.60
N GLY A 142 23.59 -0.26 -6.33
CA GLY A 142 22.16 -0.10 -6.03
C GLY A 142 21.82 1.39 -6.03
N ASN A 143 21.09 1.88 -7.04
CA ASN A 143 20.60 3.26 -7.08
C ASN A 143 19.64 3.50 -5.90
N PHE A 144 20.19 3.87 -4.75
CA PHE A 144 19.44 4.55 -3.70
C PHE A 144 18.97 5.87 -4.34
N SER A 145 17.70 5.94 -4.74
CA SER A 145 17.13 7.14 -5.34
C SER A 145 16.93 8.19 -4.26
N LEU A 146 18.04 8.79 -3.84
CA LEU A 146 18.04 10.06 -3.14
C LEU A 146 17.51 11.06 -4.19
N MET A 147 16.26 11.52 -4.03
CA MET A 147 15.74 12.60 -4.86
C MET A 147 16.51 13.87 -4.46
N ASP A 148 17.61 14.10 -5.17
CA ASP A 148 18.48 15.24 -4.99
C ASP A 148 17.83 16.43 -5.67
N HIS A 149 16.96 17.15 -4.95
CA HIS A 149 16.53 18.48 -5.37
C HIS A 149 17.65 19.48 -5.04
N SER A 150 18.77 19.36 -5.76
CA SER A 150 19.95 20.24 -5.66
C SER A 150 19.73 21.60 -6.35
N GLY A 151 18.51 21.88 -6.83
CA GLY A 151 18.08 23.21 -7.25
C GLY A 151 17.38 23.94 -6.11
N LYS A 152 17.46 25.28 -6.09
CA LYS A 152 16.65 26.13 -5.21
C LYS A 152 15.19 25.67 -5.28
N GLN A 153 14.58 25.42 -4.11
CA GLN A 153 13.18 25.06 -4.05
C GLN A 153 12.35 26.28 -4.51
N ASN A 154 11.43 26.06 -5.45
CA ASN A 154 10.50 27.11 -5.89
C ASN A 154 9.28 27.24 -4.97
N VAL A 155 9.18 26.41 -3.93
CA VAL A 155 8.07 26.40 -2.97
C VAL A 155 8.50 27.19 -1.73
N THR A 156 7.69 28.16 -1.33
CA THR A 156 7.92 29.01 -0.15
C THR A 156 6.74 28.89 0.82
N PHE A 157 6.80 29.56 1.98
CA PHE A 157 5.65 29.57 2.89
C PHE A 157 4.41 30.23 2.29
N ALA A 158 4.55 31.04 1.23
CA ALA A 158 3.41 31.62 0.51
C ALA A 158 2.55 30.58 -0.25
N ASP A 159 3.10 29.40 -0.51
CA ASP A 159 2.42 28.28 -1.18
C ASP A 159 1.76 27.31 -0.19
N VAL A 160 1.95 27.53 1.11
CA VAL A 160 1.35 26.74 2.19
C VAL A 160 0.29 27.58 2.88
N ALA A 161 -0.90 27.02 3.03
CA ALA A 161 -2.04 27.72 3.63
C ALA A 161 -2.76 26.82 4.64
N GLY A 162 -3.42 27.44 5.62
CA GLY A 162 -4.30 26.76 6.57
C GLY A 162 -3.60 25.98 7.69
N VAL A 163 -2.29 26.18 7.85
CA VAL A 163 -1.45 25.60 8.92
C VAL A 163 -0.53 26.67 9.49
N ASP A 164 -1.13 27.80 9.88
CA ASP A 164 -0.41 29.02 10.26
C ASP A 164 0.44 28.82 11.52
N GLU A 165 -0.04 28.05 12.50
CA GLU A 165 0.70 27.74 13.72
C GLU A 165 1.96 26.91 13.43
N ALA A 166 1.82 25.85 12.63
CA ALA A 166 2.94 25.00 12.25
C ALA A 166 3.95 25.76 11.38
N THR A 167 3.46 26.67 10.53
CA THR A 167 4.30 27.55 9.71
C THR A 167 5.07 28.54 10.57
N ALA A 168 4.43 29.16 11.56
CA ALA A 168 5.08 30.06 12.50
C ALA A 168 6.18 29.35 13.31
N GLU A 169 5.91 28.16 13.81
CA GLU A 169 6.91 27.40 14.59
C GLU A 169 8.11 26.96 13.73
N LEU A 170 7.86 26.55 12.47
CA LEU A 170 8.93 26.27 11.54
C LEU A 170 9.70 27.52 11.10
N SER A 171 9.02 28.67 10.98
CA SER A 171 9.65 29.93 10.57
C SER A 171 10.80 30.30 11.50
N GLU A 172 10.64 30.10 12.82
CA GLU A 172 11.71 30.28 13.80
C GLU A 172 12.95 29.46 13.41
N THR A 173 12.77 28.17 13.09
CA THR A 173 13.87 27.30 12.69
C THR A 173 14.47 27.69 11.34
N THR A 174 13.66 28.19 10.40
CA THR A 174 14.17 28.68 9.11
C THR A 174 15.03 29.94 9.27
N GLU A 175 14.70 30.82 10.23
CA GLU A 175 15.51 32.00 10.53
C GLU A 175 16.88 31.60 11.11
N PHE A 176 16.93 30.56 11.95
CA PHE A 176 18.20 29.98 12.44
C PHE A 176 19.08 29.45 11.30
N LEU A 177 18.47 28.83 10.27
CA LEU A 177 19.20 28.35 9.09
C LEU A 177 19.71 29.50 8.21
N ARG A 178 18.96 30.60 8.15
CA ARG A 178 19.29 31.78 7.35
C ARG A 178 20.39 32.65 7.97
N ASP A 179 20.35 32.85 9.30
CA ASP A 179 21.34 33.66 10.03
C ASP A 179 21.76 32.99 11.36
N PRO A 180 22.61 31.95 11.32
CA PRO A 180 23.03 31.23 12.52
C PRO A 180 23.83 32.09 13.50
N ILE A 181 24.47 33.17 13.03
CA ILE A 181 25.31 34.05 13.86
C ILE A 181 24.43 34.90 14.78
N ARG A 182 23.36 35.49 14.24
CA ARG A 182 22.43 36.33 15.00
C ARG A 182 21.81 35.57 16.17
N PHE A 183 21.36 34.34 15.93
CA PHE A 183 20.74 33.53 16.97
C PHE A 183 21.75 32.83 17.91
N GLY A 184 22.97 32.59 17.43
CA GLY A 184 24.07 32.07 18.25
C GLY A 184 24.65 33.09 19.24
N ARG A 185 24.43 34.39 19.03
CA ARG A 185 25.02 35.48 19.85
C ARG A 185 24.74 35.35 21.36
N LEU A 186 23.56 34.88 21.74
CA LEU A 186 23.15 34.70 23.13
C LEU A 186 23.27 33.25 23.61
N GLY A 187 23.97 32.39 22.86
CA GLY A 187 24.10 30.95 23.16
C GLY A 187 22.89 30.12 22.73
N GLY A 188 21.97 30.69 21.94
CA GLY A 188 20.86 29.97 21.31
C GLY A 188 21.37 28.88 20.38
N ARG A 189 20.66 27.75 20.34
CA ARG A 189 21.02 26.58 19.52
C ARG A 189 19.87 26.25 18.59
N ALA A 190 20.19 25.97 17.33
CA ALA A 190 19.21 25.45 16.40
C ALA A 190 18.72 24.07 16.88
N PRO A 191 17.42 23.77 16.76
CA PRO A 191 16.91 22.44 17.03
C PRO A 191 17.55 21.45 16.06
N ARG A 192 17.92 20.26 16.57
CA ARG A 192 18.58 19.25 15.75
C ARG A 192 17.58 18.49 14.90
N GLY A 193 16.37 18.32 15.43
CA GLY A 193 15.34 17.53 14.78
C GLY A 193 13.94 18.05 15.06
N ILE A 194 13.17 18.20 13.99
CA ILE A 194 11.75 18.54 14.07
C ILE A 194 10.93 17.35 13.63
N LEU A 195 9.93 16.97 14.43
CA LEU A 195 8.98 15.94 14.07
C LEU A 195 7.64 16.60 13.71
N LEU A 196 7.22 16.44 12.46
CA LEU A 196 5.90 16.86 11.96
C LEU A 196 4.90 15.71 12.17
N CYS A 197 3.98 15.91 13.09
CA CYS A 197 2.96 14.92 13.45
C CYS A 197 1.60 15.35 12.93
N GLY A 198 0.81 14.44 12.35
CA GLY A 198 -0.59 14.75 12.06
C GLY A 198 -1.20 13.85 11.00
N PRO A 199 -2.51 13.97 10.71
CA PRO A 199 -3.20 13.15 9.74
C PRO A 199 -2.57 13.19 8.33
N PRO A 200 -2.75 12.15 7.49
CA PRO A 200 -2.28 12.18 6.11
C PRO A 200 -2.93 13.33 5.33
N GLY A 201 -2.24 13.82 4.29
CA GLY A 201 -2.79 14.86 3.41
C GLY A 201 -2.79 16.29 3.96
N THR A 202 -2.28 16.54 5.17
CA THR A 202 -2.18 17.90 5.76
C THR A 202 -1.00 18.73 5.27
N GLY A 203 -0.23 18.23 4.28
CA GLY A 203 0.87 18.99 3.68
C GLY A 203 2.19 18.96 4.46
N LYS A 204 2.43 18.01 5.37
CA LYS A 204 3.71 17.87 6.11
C LYS A 204 4.96 17.93 5.20
N THR A 205 4.96 17.18 4.10
CA THR A 205 6.06 17.18 3.12
C THR A 205 6.16 18.51 2.37
N LEU A 206 5.04 19.16 2.07
CA LEU A 206 5.01 20.49 1.43
C LEU A 206 5.58 21.55 2.38
N LEU A 207 5.20 21.50 3.65
CA LEU A 207 5.63 22.41 4.69
C LEU A 207 7.14 22.31 4.95
N ALA A 208 7.70 21.09 5.02
CA ALA A 208 9.14 20.89 5.13
C ALA A 208 9.91 21.41 3.91
N ARG A 209 9.34 21.26 2.70
CA ARG A 209 9.92 21.82 1.46
C ARG A 209 9.88 23.34 1.44
N ALA A 210 8.77 23.93 1.85
CA ALA A 210 8.59 25.37 1.97
C ALA A 210 9.59 25.98 2.97
N ALA A 211 9.81 25.31 4.11
CA ALA A 211 10.80 25.74 5.09
C ALA A 211 12.24 25.79 4.53
N ALA A 212 12.62 24.78 3.74
CA ALA A 212 13.93 24.78 3.08
C ALA A 212 14.03 25.84 1.97
N GLY A 213 12.95 26.08 1.22
CA GLY A 213 12.86 27.13 0.20
C GLY A 213 12.98 28.53 0.79
N GLU A 214 12.28 28.80 1.90
CA GLU A 214 12.34 30.07 2.63
C GLU A 214 13.74 30.37 3.18
N ALA A 215 14.40 29.34 3.73
CA ALA A 215 15.77 29.45 4.21
C ALA A 215 16.81 29.51 3.08
N GLY A 216 16.43 29.18 1.83
CA GLY A 216 17.33 29.15 0.68
C GLY A 216 18.40 28.06 0.76
N VAL A 217 18.13 26.96 1.48
CA VAL A 217 19.07 25.85 1.73
C VAL A 217 18.76 24.60 0.89
N SER A 218 19.71 23.68 0.80
CA SER A 218 19.49 22.41 0.08
C SER A 218 18.48 21.51 0.82
N PHE A 219 17.64 20.78 0.07
CA PHE A 219 16.62 19.89 0.64
C PHE A 219 16.85 18.44 0.19
N LEU A 220 17.15 17.56 1.14
CA LEU A 220 17.36 16.13 0.91
C LEU A 220 16.15 15.35 1.41
N SER A 221 15.39 14.73 0.51
CA SER A 221 14.19 13.95 0.86
C SER A 221 14.45 12.45 0.73
N VAL A 222 14.04 11.69 1.75
CA VAL A 222 14.04 10.22 1.77
C VAL A 222 12.76 9.71 2.44
N SER A 223 12.22 8.58 2.00
CA SER A 223 11.14 7.89 2.71
C SER A 223 11.73 6.93 3.75
N GLY A 224 11.14 6.85 4.93
CA GLY A 224 11.50 5.94 6.02
C GLY A 224 11.40 4.47 5.60
N SER A 225 10.45 4.14 4.73
CA SER A 225 10.33 2.81 4.12
C SER A 225 11.57 2.41 3.31
N SER A 226 12.30 3.38 2.74
CA SER A 226 13.51 3.11 1.96
C SER A 226 14.69 2.58 2.78
N PHE A 227 14.58 2.56 4.11
CA PHE A 227 15.58 1.96 4.98
C PHE A 227 15.22 0.54 5.42
N GLN A 228 14.00 0.08 5.15
CA GLN A 228 13.60 -1.30 5.37
C GLN A 228 14.05 -2.16 4.18
N GLU A 229 14.91 -3.14 4.43
CA GLU A 229 15.38 -4.06 3.40
C GLU A 229 15.42 -5.50 3.93
N LYS A 230 15.49 -6.46 3.00
CA LYS A 230 15.59 -7.89 3.35
C LYS A 230 17.00 -8.29 3.83
N PHE A 231 17.98 -7.42 3.64
CA PHE A 231 19.39 -7.71 3.90
C PHE A 231 19.90 -6.91 5.09
N ALA A 232 20.36 -7.63 6.11
CA ALA A 232 20.89 -7.03 7.33
C ALA A 232 22.02 -6.03 7.04
N GLY A 233 21.96 -4.86 7.69
CA GLY A 233 22.97 -3.81 7.64
C GLY A 233 22.86 -2.87 6.44
N VAL A 234 21.99 -3.15 5.46
CA VAL A 234 21.78 -2.25 4.31
C VAL A 234 21.09 -0.95 4.75
N GLY A 235 20.12 -1.02 5.67
CA GLY A 235 19.45 0.16 6.23
C GLY A 235 20.44 1.10 6.92
N ALA A 236 21.27 0.57 7.83
CA ALA A 236 22.29 1.35 8.53
C ALA A 236 23.32 1.98 7.57
N ALA A 237 23.75 1.27 6.52
CA ALA A 237 24.65 1.82 5.52
C ALA A 237 24.02 2.98 4.71
N ARG A 238 22.72 2.92 4.42
CA ARG A 238 21.98 4.01 3.75
C ARG A 238 21.89 5.25 4.64
N VAL A 239 21.62 5.08 5.93
CA VAL A 239 21.64 6.18 6.91
C VAL A 239 23.00 6.88 6.91
N ARG A 240 24.11 6.13 7.02
CA ARG A 240 25.46 6.73 6.96
C ARG A 240 25.71 7.52 5.67
N ARG A 241 25.27 6.99 4.53
CA ARG A 241 25.41 7.66 3.22
C ARG A 241 24.60 8.94 3.13
N LEU A 242 23.37 8.94 3.65
CA LEU A 242 22.51 10.12 3.71
C LEU A 242 23.19 11.24 4.49
N PHE A 243 23.66 10.96 5.70
CA PHE A 243 24.32 11.95 6.55
C PHE A 243 25.69 12.38 6.00
N ALA A 244 26.43 11.48 5.36
CA ALA A 244 27.67 11.84 4.67
C ALA A 244 27.42 12.79 3.47
N ARG A 245 26.29 12.63 2.76
CA ARG A 245 25.89 13.54 1.68
C ARG A 245 25.41 14.89 2.23
N ALA A 246 24.60 14.89 3.29
CA ALA A 246 24.13 16.10 3.97
C ALA A 246 25.31 16.96 4.47
N ARG A 247 26.34 16.33 5.04
CA ARG A 247 27.57 17.04 5.45
C ARG A 247 28.29 17.76 4.30
N LYS A 248 28.20 17.25 3.07
CA LYS A 248 28.79 17.89 1.88
C LYS A 248 27.93 19.05 1.33
N LEU A 249 26.64 19.05 1.64
CA LEU A 249 25.66 20.03 1.15
C LEU A 249 25.25 21.05 2.24
N SER A 250 25.90 21.04 3.40
CA SER A 250 25.58 21.95 4.51
C SER A 250 25.81 23.42 4.08
N PRO A 251 24.86 24.34 4.36
CA PRO A 251 23.62 24.16 5.12
C PRO A 251 22.52 23.42 4.33
N CYS A 252 21.86 22.44 4.97
CA CYS A 252 20.79 21.67 4.34
C CYS A 252 19.75 21.15 5.35
N VAL A 253 18.57 20.82 4.83
CA VAL A 253 17.49 20.14 5.55
C VAL A 253 17.41 18.70 5.05
N ILE A 254 17.41 17.74 5.99
CA ILE A 254 17.15 16.33 5.70
C ILE A 254 15.69 16.04 6.07
N PHE A 255 14.86 15.69 5.11
CA PHE A 255 13.48 15.27 5.32
C PHE A 255 13.34 13.75 5.24
N ILE A 256 12.81 13.14 6.31
CA ILE A 256 12.52 11.71 6.41
C ILE A 256 11.00 11.54 6.51
N ASP A 257 10.35 11.16 5.40
CA ASP A 257 8.91 10.88 5.40
C ASP A 257 8.62 9.53 6.05
N GLU A 258 7.43 9.34 6.63
CA GLU A 258 7.01 8.07 7.26
C GLU A 258 8.08 7.51 8.23
N ILE A 259 8.57 8.35 9.14
CA ILE A 259 9.63 7.94 10.08
C ILE A 259 9.21 6.77 10.99
N ASP A 260 7.91 6.51 11.13
CA ASP A 260 7.37 5.34 11.84
C ASP A 260 7.72 4.01 11.18
N ALA A 261 8.07 4.00 9.88
CA ALA A 261 8.65 2.83 9.23
C ALA A 261 10.02 2.46 9.83
N LEU A 262 10.80 3.44 10.28
CA LEU A 262 12.09 3.23 10.94
C LEU A 262 11.95 3.12 12.46
N GLY A 263 11.11 3.98 13.04
CA GLY A 263 11.08 4.29 14.47
C GLY A 263 10.02 3.57 15.28
N ARG A 264 9.40 2.51 14.78
CA ARG A 264 8.32 1.82 15.50
C ARG A 264 8.82 1.21 16.83
N LYS A 265 8.03 1.35 17.91
CA LYS A 265 8.30 0.71 19.21
C LYS A 265 8.50 -0.79 19.03
N ARG A 266 9.51 -1.31 19.73
CA ARG A 266 9.85 -2.73 19.79
C ARG A 266 8.63 -3.57 20.17
N GLY A 267 8.21 -4.46 19.28
CA GLY A 267 7.31 -5.56 19.64
C GLY A 267 8.12 -6.66 20.35
N ARG A 268 7.54 -7.33 21.35
CA ARG A 268 8.15 -8.49 22.05
C ARG A 268 8.21 -9.76 21.17
N GLY A 269 8.48 -9.62 19.86
CA GLY A 269 8.57 -10.73 18.92
C GLY A 269 9.99 -10.87 18.38
N SER A 270 10.57 -12.05 18.53
CA SER A 270 11.89 -12.44 18.04
C SER A 270 11.90 -12.66 16.52
N ASP A 271 11.43 -11.67 15.76
CA ASP A 271 11.35 -11.78 14.31
C ASP A 271 12.58 -11.13 13.65
N SER A 272 13.26 -11.88 12.79
CA SER A 272 14.55 -11.50 12.18
C SER A 272 14.49 -10.19 11.37
N GLY A 273 13.31 -9.79 10.89
CA GLY A 273 13.09 -8.49 10.23
C GLY A 273 13.14 -7.29 11.18
N SER A 274 12.86 -7.48 12.47
CA SER A 274 12.94 -6.40 13.47
C SER A 274 14.39 -5.99 13.75
N ALA A 275 15.34 -6.93 13.61
CA ALA A 275 16.74 -6.68 13.93
C ALA A 275 17.44 -5.70 12.96
N ASP A 276 17.12 -5.74 11.66
CA ASP A 276 17.69 -4.79 10.69
C ASP A 276 17.09 -3.38 10.87
N GLN A 277 15.78 -3.32 11.13
CA GLN A 277 15.10 -2.07 11.49
C GLN A 277 15.75 -1.43 12.74
N ASP A 278 16.00 -2.23 13.78
CA ASP A 278 16.65 -1.78 15.01
C ASP A 278 18.08 -1.27 14.74
N GLN A 279 18.83 -1.93 13.85
CA GLN A 279 20.17 -1.50 13.48
C GLN A 279 20.15 -0.16 12.72
N ALA A 280 19.22 0.01 11.77
CA ALA A 280 19.05 1.26 11.03
C ALA A 280 18.60 2.41 11.95
N LEU A 281 17.67 2.15 12.86
CA LEU A 281 17.21 3.09 13.87
C LEU A 281 18.36 3.53 14.78
N ASN A 282 19.12 2.59 15.36
CA ASN A 282 20.27 2.93 16.19
C ASN A 282 21.33 3.73 15.43
N GLN A 283 21.57 3.42 14.15
CA GLN A 283 22.48 4.21 13.34
C GLN A 283 21.97 5.64 13.12
N LEU A 284 20.66 5.84 12.91
CA LEU A 284 20.07 7.17 12.80
C LEU A 284 20.29 7.97 14.09
N LEU A 285 20.07 7.34 15.25
CA LEU A 285 20.31 7.96 16.55
C LEU A 285 21.78 8.37 16.73
N ILE A 286 22.73 7.51 16.35
CA ILE A 286 24.17 7.80 16.41
C ILE A 286 24.53 9.00 15.51
N GLU A 287 23.99 9.07 14.29
CA GLU A 287 24.27 10.19 13.39
C GLU A 287 23.64 11.51 13.89
N MET A 288 22.44 11.46 14.49
CA MET A 288 21.79 12.64 15.10
C MET A 288 22.53 13.17 16.33
N ASP A 289 22.99 12.27 17.20
CA ASP A 289 23.79 12.63 18.39
C ASP A 289 25.20 13.13 17.95
N GLY A 290 25.74 12.56 16.87
CA GLY A 290 27.07 12.83 16.32
C GLY A 290 27.27 14.18 15.62
N PHE A 291 26.22 15.01 15.47
CA PHE A 291 26.39 16.35 14.90
C PHE A 291 27.24 17.26 15.82
N ASN A 292 28.36 17.73 15.28
CA ASN A 292 29.15 18.79 15.90
C ASN A 292 28.36 20.10 15.92
N ARG A 293 28.62 20.97 16.90
CA ARG A 293 27.96 22.27 17.09
C ARG A 293 28.06 23.21 15.86
N THR A 294 28.91 22.87 14.88
CA THR A 294 29.25 23.68 13.71
C THR A 294 28.50 23.28 12.43
N SER A 295 27.83 22.13 12.37
CA SER A 295 27.11 21.70 11.16
C SER A 295 25.68 22.24 11.15
N SER A 296 25.38 23.17 10.24
CA SER A 296 24.03 23.70 9.99
C SER A 296 23.18 22.68 9.22
N ILE A 297 22.83 21.58 9.89
CA ILE A 297 21.98 20.51 9.35
C ILE A 297 20.79 20.34 10.28
N VAL A 298 19.58 20.41 9.73
CA VAL A 298 18.33 20.18 10.47
C VAL A 298 17.65 18.94 9.91
N VAL A 299 17.27 18.02 10.78
CA VAL A 299 16.53 16.81 10.40
C VAL A 299 15.04 17.04 10.62
N VAL A 300 14.21 16.86 9.61
CA VAL A 300 12.75 16.95 9.72
C VAL A 300 12.17 15.57 9.44
N GLY A 301 11.49 14.98 10.42
CA GLY A 301 10.76 13.72 10.25
C GLY A 301 9.27 14.00 10.12
N SER A 302 8.53 13.23 9.33
CA SER A 302 7.06 13.24 9.36
C SER A 302 6.49 11.89 9.75
N THR A 303 5.41 11.91 10.52
CA THR A 303 4.62 10.71 10.83
C THR A 303 3.14 11.01 10.90
N ASN A 304 2.33 10.01 10.57
CA ASN A 304 0.88 10.03 10.82
C ASN A 304 0.53 9.40 12.17
N ARG A 305 1.51 8.75 12.84
CA ARG A 305 1.31 7.92 14.03
C ARG A 305 2.39 8.18 15.08
N PRO A 306 2.36 9.31 15.78
CA PRO A 306 3.33 9.59 16.85
C PRO A 306 3.26 8.57 18.00
N ASP A 307 2.10 7.95 18.21
CA ASP A 307 1.86 6.95 19.27
C ASP A 307 2.74 5.70 19.16
N VAL A 308 3.08 5.29 17.93
CA VAL A 308 3.88 4.07 17.68
C VAL A 308 5.38 4.33 17.68
N LEU A 309 5.84 5.58 17.72
CA LEU A 309 7.26 5.90 17.67
C LEU A 309 8.00 5.55 18.97
N ASP A 310 9.24 5.09 18.83
CA ASP A 310 10.15 4.85 19.94
C ASP A 310 10.47 6.18 20.63
N ARG A 311 10.29 6.22 21.96
CA ARG A 311 10.62 7.39 22.79
C ARG A 311 12.09 7.79 22.68
N ALA A 312 12.97 6.90 22.22
CA ALA A 312 14.36 7.25 21.94
C ALA A 312 14.50 8.33 20.86
N LEU A 313 13.59 8.41 19.89
CA LEU A 313 13.64 9.40 18.81
C LEU A 313 13.23 10.80 19.29
N THR A 314 12.23 10.89 20.17
CA THR A 314 11.68 12.15 20.69
C THR A 314 12.42 12.68 21.93
N ARG A 315 13.60 12.13 22.26
CA ARG A 315 14.43 12.65 23.35
C ARG A 315 15.13 13.96 22.95
N PRO A 316 15.33 14.89 23.90
CA PRO A 316 16.09 16.11 23.65
C PRO A 316 17.46 15.83 23.02
N GLY A 317 17.80 16.58 21.97
CA GLY A 317 19.01 16.39 21.17
C GLY A 317 18.82 15.57 19.89
N ARG A 318 17.64 14.96 19.70
CA ARG A 318 17.25 14.25 18.48
C ARG A 318 16.09 14.96 17.81
N PHE A 319 14.87 14.43 17.88
CA PHE A 319 13.65 15.19 17.56
C PHE A 319 13.24 15.96 18.80
N ASP A 320 13.84 17.13 18.98
CA ASP A 320 13.66 18.01 20.13
C ASP A 320 12.44 18.94 20.01
N ARG A 321 11.90 19.12 18.80
CA ARG A 321 10.61 19.78 18.58
C ARG A 321 9.60 18.85 17.92
N GLU A 322 8.39 18.86 18.44
CA GLU A 322 7.24 18.15 17.88
C GLU A 322 6.18 19.17 17.48
N ILE A 323 5.92 19.27 16.18
CA ILE A 323 4.97 20.22 15.61
C ILE A 323 3.78 19.43 15.10
N VAL A 324 2.60 19.73 15.64
CA VAL A 324 1.36 19.06 15.24
C VAL A 324 0.72 19.82 14.07
N VAL A 325 0.60 19.16 12.93
CA VAL A 325 -0.06 19.64 11.72
C VAL A 325 -1.46 19.04 11.65
N ASN A 326 -2.42 19.79 12.20
CA ASN A 326 -3.83 19.40 12.25
C ASN A 326 -4.53 19.52 10.89
N LEU A 327 -5.76 19.01 10.83
CA LEU A 327 -6.65 19.31 9.71
C LEU A 327 -7.00 20.81 9.70
N PRO A 328 -7.14 21.42 8.51
CA PRO A 328 -7.45 22.84 8.39
C PRO A 328 -8.86 23.18 8.92
N ASP A 329 -8.97 24.32 9.59
CA ASP A 329 -10.24 24.92 9.96
C ASP A 329 -10.96 25.52 8.74
N LEU A 330 -12.17 26.07 8.92
CA LEU A 330 -12.93 26.68 7.82
C LEU A 330 -12.12 27.74 7.05
N ARG A 331 -11.39 28.61 7.75
CA ARG A 331 -10.57 29.66 7.13
C ARG A 331 -9.37 29.08 6.40
N GLY A 332 -8.72 28.08 6.99
CA GLY A 332 -7.63 27.35 6.39
C GLY A 332 -8.04 26.60 5.13
N ARG A 333 -9.22 25.96 5.13
CA ARG A 333 -9.80 25.30 3.94
C ARG A 333 -10.04 26.31 2.82
N GLU A 334 -10.61 27.47 3.13
CA GLU A 334 -10.80 28.55 2.15
C GLU A 334 -9.46 29.05 1.59
N ALA A 335 -8.44 29.19 2.43
CA ALA A 335 -7.10 29.61 2.01
C ALA A 335 -6.42 28.56 1.12
N ILE A 336 -6.52 27.27 1.47
CA ILE A 336 -6.01 26.16 0.65
C ILE A 336 -6.73 26.11 -0.71
N LEU A 337 -8.06 26.22 -0.71
CA LEU A 337 -8.86 26.28 -1.94
C LEU A 337 -8.40 27.46 -2.81
N ARG A 338 -8.14 28.63 -2.23
CA ARG A 338 -7.63 29.81 -2.96
C ARG A 338 -6.27 29.55 -3.61
N VAL A 339 -5.37 28.80 -2.97
CA VAL A 339 -4.08 28.43 -3.56
C VAL A 339 -4.27 27.51 -4.77
N HIS A 340 -5.06 26.44 -4.61
CA HIS A 340 -5.30 25.46 -5.68
C HIS A 340 -6.20 25.98 -6.81
N ALA A 341 -7.07 26.95 -6.54
CA ALA A 341 -7.92 27.58 -7.54
C ALA A 341 -7.14 28.48 -8.52
N ARG A 342 -5.94 28.97 -8.16
CA ARG A 342 -5.13 29.85 -9.04
C ARG A 342 -4.79 29.22 -10.39
N SER A 343 -4.64 27.90 -10.44
CA SER A 343 -4.34 27.16 -11.66
C SER A 343 -5.57 26.75 -12.47
N LEU A 344 -6.79 27.04 -11.99
CA LEU A 344 -8.03 26.59 -12.59
C LEU A 344 -8.81 27.74 -13.23
N GLN A 345 -9.44 27.48 -14.37
CA GLN A 345 -10.45 28.35 -14.94
C GLN A 345 -11.77 28.11 -14.21
N GLN A 346 -12.19 29.07 -13.39
CA GLN A 346 -13.40 28.98 -12.56
C GLN A 346 -14.38 30.11 -12.89
N ASP A 347 -15.67 29.86 -12.65
CA ASP A 347 -16.70 30.88 -12.78
C ASP A 347 -16.46 32.04 -11.82
N ARG A 348 -16.81 33.26 -12.26
CA ARG A 348 -16.64 34.49 -11.45
C ARG A 348 -17.45 34.48 -10.15
N ASP A 349 -18.56 33.74 -10.14
CA ASP A 349 -19.52 33.67 -9.03
C ASP A 349 -19.29 32.45 -8.12
N LEU A 350 -18.17 31.74 -8.30
CA LEU A 350 -17.83 30.59 -7.47
C LEU A 350 -17.33 31.03 -6.09
N ASP A 351 -18.18 30.85 -5.08
CA ASP A 351 -17.84 31.17 -3.69
C ASP A 351 -17.02 30.04 -3.05
N LEU A 352 -15.73 30.30 -2.80
CA LEU A 352 -14.84 29.35 -2.14
C LEU A 352 -15.22 29.09 -0.67
N ASN A 353 -15.87 30.05 0.01
CA ASN A 353 -16.32 29.87 1.39
C ASN A 353 -17.44 28.82 1.45
N TRP A 354 -18.37 28.85 0.49
CA TRP A 354 -19.39 27.81 0.36
C TRP A 354 -18.77 26.40 0.16
N ILE A 355 -17.72 26.28 -0.65
CA ILE A 355 -16.99 25.01 -0.84
C ILE A 355 -16.34 24.58 0.49
N ALA A 356 -15.70 25.50 1.21
CA ALA A 356 -15.03 25.24 2.48
C ALA A 356 -16.02 24.76 3.57
N ARG A 357 -17.24 25.30 3.60
CA ARG A 357 -18.31 24.84 4.52
C ARG A 357 -18.80 23.43 4.19
N GLY A 358 -18.83 23.08 2.91
CA GLY A 358 -19.23 21.74 2.46
C GLY A 358 -18.16 20.67 2.48
N THR A 359 -16.99 20.97 3.02
CA THR A 359 -15.85 20.06 3.13
C THR A 359 -15.31 19.93 4.56
N PRO A 360 -16.17 19.77 5.58
CA PRO A 360 -15.71 19.66 6.96
C PRO A 360 -14.81 18.41 7.11
N GLY A 361 -13.66 18.58 7.76
CA GLY A 361 -12.69 17.50 7.97
C GLY A 361 -11.83 17.13 6.76
N PHE A 362 -11.97 17.81 5.62
CA PHE A 362 -11.10 17.58 4.47
C PHE A 362 -9.68 18.03 4.78
N SER A 363 -8.70 17.20 4.40
CA SER A 363 -7.30 17.60 4.40
C SER A 363 -6.99 18.50 3.20
N GLY A 364 -5.80 19.13 3.19
CA GLY A 364 -5.38 19.94 2.04
C GLY A 364 -5.29 19.13 0.75
N ALA A 365 -4.87 17.86 0.85
CA ALA A 365 -4.85 16.94 -0.28
C ALA A 365 -6.26 16.61 -0.80
N ASP A 366 -7.24 16.47 0.10
CA ASP A 366 -8.64 16.20 -0.28
C ASP A 366 -9.26 17.40 -0.99
N LEU A 367 -8.96 18.62 -0.55
CA LEU A 367 -9.41 19.86 -1.22
C LEU A 367 -8.77 20.03 -2.60
N ALA A 368 -7.48 19.72 -2.73
CA ALA A 368 -6.81 19.72 -4.03
C ALA A 368 -7.44 18.69 -4.97
N ASN A 369 -7.75 17.50 -4.46
CA ASN A 369 -8.43 16.45 -5.21
C ASN A 369 -9.86 16.84 -5.61
N LEU A 370 -10.61 17.52 -4.72
CA LEU A 370 -11.95 18.04 -5.01
C LEU A 370 -11.95 18.98 -6.22
N LEU A 371 -11.06 19.97 -6.22
CA LEU A 371 -10.95 20.92 -7.33
C LEU A 371 -10.49 20.23 -8.63
N ASN A 372 -9.60 19.26 -8.53
CA ASN A 372 -9.15 18.47 -9.68
C ASN A 372 -10.30 17.62 -10.27
N GLU A 373 -11.08 16.92 -9.45
CA GLU A 373 -12.25 16.16 -9.90
C GLU A 373 -13.34 17.06 -10.48
N ALA A 374 -13.51 18.27 -9.95
CA ALA A 374 -14.42 19.26 -10.51
C ALA A 374 -13.96 19.73 -11.90
N ALA A 375 -12.65 19.96 -12.08
CA ALA A 375 -12.09 20.30 -13.38
C ALA A 375 -12.25 19.17 -14.42
N ILE A 376 -12.03 17.92 -14.01
CA ILE A 376 -12.26 16.75 -14.87
C ILE A 376 -13.74 16.64 -15.25
N THR A 377 -14.65 16.87 -14.30
CA THR A 377 -16.10 16.87 -14.55
C THR A 377 -16.50 17.97 -15.52
N ALA A 378 -16.01 19.20 -15.32
CA ALA A 378 -16.25 20.33 -16.21
C ALA A 378 -15.76 20.04 -17.64
N THR A 379 -14.59 19.42 -17.76
CA THR A 379 -14.01 19.01 -19.05
C THR A 379 -14.88 17.95 -19.75
N ARG A 380 -15.42 16.98 -19.00
CA ARG A 380 -16.35 15.97 -19.54
C ARG A 380 -17.66 16.58 -20.03
N ASP A 381 -18.15 17.59 -19.34
CA ASP A 381 -19.35 18.35 -19.70
C ASP A 381 -19.08 19.38 -20.82
N ASN A 382 -17.87 19.44 -21.39
CA ASN A 382 -17.41 20.45 -22.35
C ASN A 382 -17.69 21.90 -21.89
N SER A 383 -17.54 22.16 -20.59
CA SER A 383 -17.70 23.49 -20.02
C SER A 383 -16.37 24.28 -20.07
N ASP A 384 -16.45 25.57 -20.35
CA ASP A 384 -15.28 26.46 -20.42
C ASP A 384 -14.69 26.80 -19.03
N ALA A 385 -15.46 26.62 -17.95
CA ALA A 385 -15.06 26.94 -16.59
C ALA A 385 -15.67 25.99 -15.56
N VAL A 386 -15.01 25.89 -14.40
CA VAL A 386 -15.50 25.14 -13.23
C VAL A 386 -16.53 25.99 -12.48
N GLY A 387 -17.80 25.56 -12.53
CA GLY A 387 -18.90 26.15 -11.77
C GLY A 387 -19.36 25.29 -10.59
N ARG A 388 -20.44 25.75 -9.91
CA ARG A 388 -21.00 25.10 -8.71
C ARG A 388 -21.39 23.64 -8.95
N LYS A 389 -22.11 23.35 -10.04
CA LYS A 389 -22.53 22.01 -10.44
C LYS A 389 -21.36 21.01 -10.45
N HIS A 390 -20.21 21.43 -10.98
CA HIS A 390 -19.02 20.58 -11.09
C HIS A 390 -18.40 20.28 -9.73
N ILE A 391 -18.38 21.28 -8.83
CA ILE A 391 -17.90 21.11 -7.45
C ILE A 391 -18.81 20.19 -6.66
N GLU A 392 -20.12 20.33 -6.76
CA GLU A 392 -21.08 19.44 -6.09
C GLU A 392 -20.93 18.01 -6.57
N CYS A 393 -20.86 17.81 -7.90
CA CYS A 393 -20.66 16.49 -8.47
C CYS A 393 -19.34 15.85 -7.98
N ALA A 394 -18.25 16.62 -7.93
CA ALA A 394 -16.97 16.16 -7.41
C ALA A 394 -17.02 15.84 -5.91
N ARG A 395 -17.69 16.68 -5.11
CA ARG A 395 -17.88 16.47 -3.68
C ARG A 395 -18.66 15.19 -3.41
N ASP A 396 -19.77 14.99 -4.10
CA ASP A 396 -20.61 13.80 -3.98
C ASP A 396 -19.80 12.55 -4.37
N ARG A 397 -18.97 12.65 -5.42
CA ARG A 397 -18.11 11.55 -5.85
C ARG A 397 -17.01 11.20 -4.85
N ILE A 398 -16.41 12.19 -4.18
CA ILE A 398 -15.37 11.95 -3.16
C ILE A 398 -15.98 11.35 -1.89
N LEU A 399 -17.11 11.91 -1.43
CA LEU A 399 -17.75 11.48 -0.19
C LEU A 399 -18.46 10.13 -0.32
N MET A 400 -19.10 9.87 -1.45
CA MET A 400 -20.04 8.76 -1.59
C MET A 400 -19.61 7.75 -2.66
N GLY A 401 -18.61 8.08 -3.47
CA GLY A 401 -18.18 7.28 -4.60
C GLY A 401 -18.90 7.64 -5.91
N ALA A 402 -18.49 6.98 -6.99
CA ALA A 402 -19.09 7.21 -8.31
C ALA A 402 -20.57 6.79 -8.34
N GLU A 403 -21.34 7.54 -9.11
CA GLU A 403 -22.73 7.22 -9.43
C GLU A 403 -22.80 5.94 -10.27
N ARG A 404 -23.73 5.04 -9.93
CA ARG A 404 -23.90 3.77 -10.64
C ARG A 404 -24.78 3.94 -11.88
N GLN A 405 -24.19 4.45 -12.96
CA GLN A 405 -24.90 4.61 -14.23
C GLN A 405 -25.39 3.26 -14.76
N GLY A 406 -26.68 3.15 -15.05
CA GLY A 406 -27.32 1.93 -15.54
C GLY A 406 -27.84 0.97 -14.47
N PHE A 407 -27.73 1.31 -13.18
CA PHE A 407 -28.40 0.57 -12.12
C PHE A 407 -29.91 0.88 -12.16
N MET A 408 -30.72 -0.08 -12.60
CA MET A 408 -32.18 0.00 -12.48
C MET A 408 -32.59 -0.53 -11.12
N MET A 409 -33.19 0.34 -10.33
CA MET A 409 -33.79 0.01 -9.04
C MET A 409 -35.27 -0.29 -9.26
N ASP A 410 -35.81 -1.28 -8.55
CA ASP A 410 -37.23 -1.55 -8.60
C ASP A 410 -38.03 -0.35 -8.05
N GLU A 411 -39.22 -0.11 -8.57
CA GLU A 411 -40.02 1.06 -8.16
C GLU A 411 -40.38 1.01 -6.66
N ASP A 412 -40.60 -0.19 -6.12
CA ASP A 412 -40.86 -0.38 -4.68
C ASP A 412 -39.63 -0.04 -3.83
N GLU A 413 -38.44 -0.45 -4.27
CA GLU A 413 -37.18 -0.14 -3.58
C GLU A 413 -36.84 1.35 -3.68
N ARG A 414 -37.10 1.96 -4.84
CA ARG A 414 -36.92 3.40 -5.08
C ARG A 414 -37.86 4.22 -4.21
N TYR A 415 -39.12 3.79 -4.09
CA TYR A 415 -40.10 4.38 -3.18
C TYR A 415 -39.66 4.26 -1.71
N ALA A 416 -39.23 3.06 -1.29
CA ALA A 416 -38.74 2.84 0.07
C ALA A 416 -37.53 3.73 0.40
N THR A 417 -36.62 3.90 -0.57
CA THR A 417 -35.45 4.80 -0.44
C THR A 417 -35.89 6.26 -0.34
N ALA A 418 -36.87 6.70 -1.14
CA ALA A 418 -37.40 8.05 -1.04
C ALA A 418 -38.05 8.33 0.32
N VAL A 419 -38.80 7.38 0.87
CA VAL A 419 -39.39 7.48 2.22
C VAL A 419 -38.30 7.52 3.29
N HIS A 420 -37.27 6.68 3.16
CA HIS A 420 -36.13 6.65 4.06
C HIS A 420 -35.40 8.01 4.12
N GLU A 421 -35.03 8.55 2.96
CA GLU A 421 -34.35 9.84 2.88
C GLU A 421 -35.23 11.01 3.35
N ALA A 422 -36.53 10.96 3.04
CA ALA A 422 -37.48 11.95 3.55
C ALA A 422 -37.60 11.94 5.08
N GLY A 423 -37.41 10.77 5.71
CA GLY A 423 -37.33 10.63 7.17
C GLY A 423 -36.17 11.40 7.78
N HIS A 424 -34.97 11.28 7.21
CA HIS A 424 -33.81 12.07 7.66
C HIS A 424 -34.07 13.57 7.54
N VAL A 425 -34.67 14.01 6.43
CA VAL A 425 -34.99 15.42 6.19
C VAL A 425 -36.00 15.95 7.21
N ALA A 426 -37.09 15.22 7.45
CA ALA A 426 -38.14 15.63 8.39
C ALA A 426 -37.60 15.80 9.82
N VAL A 427 -36.81 14.82 10.30
CA VAL A 427 -36.18 14.90 11.62
C VAL A 427 -35.12 16.00 11.65
N GLY A 428 -34.30 16.14 10.61
CA GLY A 428 -33.28 17.18 10.50
C GLY A 428 -33.84 18.60 10.56
N LEU A 429 -35.02 18.83 9.98
CA LEU A 429 -35.70 20.13 10.04
C LEU A 429 -36.40 20.40 11.38
N ALA A 430 -36.86 19.36 12.08
CA ALA A 430 -37.54 19.50 13.37
C ALA A 430 -36.58 19.72 14.55
N VAL A 431 -35.35 19.25 14.41
CA VAL A 431 -34.32 19.28 15.44
C VAL A 431 -33.72 20.68 15.62
N LYS A 432 -33.54 21.12 16.87
CA LYS A 432 -33.11 22.50 17.20
C LYS A 432 -31.63 22.77 16.95
N ASN A 433 -30.75 21.82 17.28
CA ASN A 433 -29.30 22.03 17.20
C ASN A 433 -28.66 21.39 15.96
N GLY A 434 -29.48 20.82 15.07
CA GLY A 434 -29.05 20.10 13.87
C GLY A 434 -28.35 20.99 12.87
N ASP A 435 -27.59 20.38 11.97
CA ASP A 435 -26.97 21.09 10.86
C ASP A 435 -27.98 21.25 9.71
N PRO A 436 -28.04 22.42 9.03
CA PRO A 436 -28.99 22.66 7.95
C PRO A 436 -28.90 21.63 6.83
N ILE A 437 -30.06 21.14 6.38
CA ILE A 437 -30.15 20.25 5.21
C ILE A 437 -29.84 21.06 3.95
N HIS A 438 -28.93 20.53 3.13
CA HIS A 438 -28.50 21.13 1.89
C HIS A 438 -29.13 20.48 0.66
N LYS A 439 -29.19 19.14 0.65
CA LYS A 439 -29.67 18.36 -0.49
C LYS A 439 -30.09 16.96 -0.04
N VAL A 440 -31.05 16.40 -0.74
CA VAL A 440 -31.44 14.99 -0.64
C VAL A 440 -31.46 14.35 -2.03
N SER A 441 -31.02 13.10 -2.14
CA SER A 441 -30.96 12.35 -3.41
C SER A 441 -31.28 10.87 -3.20
N ILE A 442 -32.08 10.29 -4.09
CA ILE A 442 -32.38 8.85 -4.13
C ILE A 442 -31.56 8.08 -5.18
N LEU A 443 -30.57 8.73 -5.78
CA LEU A 443 -29.67 8.09 -6.74
C LEU A 443 -28.59 7.26 -6.03
N PRO A 444 -28.36 6.01 -6.47
CA PRO A 444 -27.38 5.14 -5.85
C PRO A 444 -25.94 5.61 -6.14
N ARG A 445 -25.16 5.80 -5.07
CA ARG A 445 -23.76 6.24 -5.13
C ARG A 445 -22.88 5.33 -4.28
N GLY A 446 -21.82 4.80 -4.89
CA GLY A 446 -20.87 3.91 -4.21
C GLY A 446 -21.56 2.74 -3.51
N ARG A 447 -21.71 2.78 -2.18
CA ARG A 447 -22.41 1.76 -1.37
C ARG A 447 -23.80 2.19 -0.88
N ALA A 448 -24.17 3.46 -1.02
CA ALA A 448 -25.44 4.02 -0.56
C ALA A 448 -26.49 3.99 -1.69
N LEU A 449 -27.76 3.77 -1.34
CA LEU A 449 -28.89 3.80 -2.25
C LEU A 449 -29.53 5.19 -2.36
N GLY A 450 -29.51 5.95 -1.27
CA GLY A 450 -29.89 7.36 -1.19
C GLY A 450 -28.95 8.10 -0.24
N VAL A 451 -29.08 9.43 -0.20
CA VAL A 451 -28.32 10.26 0.72
C VAL A 451 -29.00 11.59 1.03
N THR A 452 -28.97 11.95 2.31
CA THR A 452 -29.32 13.27 2.82
C THR A 452 -28.05 13.98 3.29
N GLN A 453 -27.75 15.12 2.69
CA GLN A 453 -26.55 15.90 3.00
C GLN A 453 -26.90 17.14 3.82
N SER A 454 -26.27 17.25 4.99
CA SER A 454 -26.29 18.45 5.82
C SER A 454 -24.99 19.25 5.68
N LEU A 455 -25.09 20.58 5.68
CA LEU A 455 -23.95 21.49 5.64
C LEU A 455 -23.82 22.25 6.97
N PRO A 456 -22.80 21.95 7.79
CA PRO A 456 -22.56 22.71 9.01
C PRO A 456 -22.22 24.18 8.70
N GLU A 457 -22.78 25.12 9.48
CA GLU A 457 -22.44 26.54 9.35
C GLU A 457 -21.06 26.88 9.92
N ARG A 458 -20.62 26.10 10.92
CA ARG A 458 -19.35 26.28 11.62
C ARG A 458 -18.79 24.94 12.10
N ASP A 459 -17.47 24.85 12.14
CA ASP A 459 -16.78 23.71 12.75
C ASP A 459 -16.96 23.76 14.28
N ARG A 460 -17.73 22.82 14.84
CA ARG A 460 -18.00 22.75 16.29
C ARG A 460 -16.91 21.92 16.99
N LEU A 461 -16.03 22.58 17.75
CA LEU A 461 -15.04 21.89 18.60
C LEU A 461 -15.68 21.31 19.86
N MET A 462 -16.54 22.09 20.53
CA MET A 462 -17.28 21.65 21.71
C MET A 462 -18.67 21.13 21.31
N LYS A 463 -18.86 19.82 21.36
CA LYS A 463 -20.15 19.17 21.09
C LYS A 463 -20.92 19.01 22.39
N LYS A 464 -22.06 19.69 22.50
CA LYS A 464 -22.98 19.54 23.64
C LYS A 464 -23.74 18.23 23.55
N ARG A 465 -24.24 17.73 24.68
CA ARG A 465 -25.04 16.50 24.76
C ARG A 465 -26.26 16.58 23.84
N GLU A 466 -26.98 17.70 23.87
CA GLU A 466 -28.21 17.89 23.09
C GLU A 466 -27.94 17.81 21.59
N TYR A 467 -26.78 18.31 21.14
CA TYR A 467 -26.38 18.22 19.74
C TYR A 467 -26.07 16.77 19.30
N LEU A 468 -25.46 15.97 20.18
CA LEU A 468 -25.17 14.57 19.87
C LEU A 468 -26.45 13.73 19.85
N GLU A 469 -27.37 13.96 20.79
CA GLU A 469 -28.70 13.34 20.79
C GLU A 469 -29.50 13.71 19.54
N ASP A 470 -29.48 15.00 19.17
CA ASP A 470 -30.07 15.53 17.95
C ASP A 470 -29.49 14.85 16.69
N GLN A 471 -28.18 14.62 16.63
CA GLN A 471 -27.54 13.90 15.52
C GLN A 471 -27.94 12.41 15.47
N ILE A 472 -28.06 11.75 16.63
CA ILE A 472 -28.57 10.37 16.71
C ILE A 472 -30.02 10.32 16.21
N ALA A 473 -30.87 11.26 16.60
CA ALA A 473 -32.25 11.32 16.13
C ALA A 473 -32.34 11.48 14.61
N VAL A 474 -31.52 12.35 14.01
CA VAL A 474 -31.45 12.51 12.55
C VAL A 474 -31.01 11.22 11.86
N LEU A 475 -29.97 10.55 12.36
CA LEU A 475 -29.51 9.25 11.81
C LEU A 475 -30.59 8.16 11.91
N LEU A 476 -31.43 8.19 12.94
CA LEU A 476 -32.52 7.22 13.09
C LEU A 476 -33.81 7.63 12.36
N GLY A 477 -33.83 8.82 11.73
CA GLY A 477 -34.98 9.35 11.00
C GLY A 477 -35.43 8.47 9.83
N GLY A 478 -34.50 7.93 9.05
CA GLY A 478 -34.82 7.01 7.95
C GLY A 478 -35.49 5.72 8.43
N ARG A 479 -34.94 5.10 9.49
CA ARG A 479 -35.55 3.93 10.15
C ARG A 479 -36.95 4.24 10.69
N ALA A 480 -37.13 5.40 11.31
CA ALA A 480 -38.42 5.82 11.83
C ALA A 480 -39.46 6.01 10.71
N ALA A 481 -39.06 6.59 9.57
CA ALA A 481 -39.93 6.76 8.40
C ALA A 481 -40.36 5.42 7.79
N GLU A 482 -39.45 4.45 7.68
CA GLU A 482 -39.82 3.10 7.22
C GLU A 482 -40.88 2.45 8.13
N GLN A 483 -40.69 2.54 9.45
CA GLN A 483 -41.60 1.94 10.41
C GLN A 483 -42.99 2.59 10.41
N VAL A 484 -43.04 3.92 10.28
CA VAL A 484 -44.30 4.69 10.34
C VAL A 484 -45.04 4.66 9.00
N VAL A 485 -44.33 4.85 7.89
CA VAL A 485 -44.95 5.01 6.55
C VAL A 485 -45.04 3.68 5.81
N LEU A 486 -43.98 2.85 5.83
CA LEU A 486 -43.95 1.58 5.12
C LEU A 486 -44.45 0.41 5.99
N SER A 487 -44.62 0.62 7.30
CA SER A 487 -44.97 -0.44 8.27
C SER A 487 -44.02 -1.66 8.22
N THR A 488 -42.78 -1.46 7.76
CA THR A 488 -41.75 -2.49 7.64
C THR A 488 -40.36 -1.91 7.95
N MET A 489 -39.34 -2.75 7.93
CA MET A 489 -37.95 -2.37 8.19
C MET A 489 -37.06 -2.91 7.07
N THR A 490 -36.28 -2.03 6.44
CA THR A 490 -35.31 -2.44 5.41
C THR A 490 -33.90 -2.63 5.99
N ALA A 491 -33.02 -3.27 5.22
CA ALA A 491 -31.59 -3.34 5.55
C ALA A 491 -30.82 -2.04 5.23
N GLY A 492 -31.45 -1.06 4.55
CA GLY A 492 -30.82 0.19 4.12
C GLY A 492 -30.32 1.05 5.28
N ALA A 493 -31.01 1.01 6.43
CA ALA A 493 -30.65 1.79 7.62
C ALA A 493 -29.38 1.30 8.37
N ALA A 494 -28.70 0.25 7.91
CA ALA A 494 -27.61 -0.38 8.65
C ALA A 494 -26.45 0.60 8.96
N ASN A 495 -26.05 1.41 7.98
CA ASN A 495 -24.97 2.39 8.13
C ASN A 495 -25.36 3.51 9.11
N ASP A 496 -26.61 3.97 9.10
CA ASP A 496 -27.05 5.03 10.00
C ASP A 496 -27.17 4.54 11.44
N ILE A 497 -27.60 3.29 11.63
CA ILE A 497 -27.59 2.62 12.94
C ILE A 497 -26.16 2.47 13.46
N GLU A 498 -25.22 2.01 12.63
CA GLU A 498 -23.80 1.89 13.01
C GLU A 498 -23.24 3.24 13.49
N ARG A 499 -23.50 4.32 12.75
CA ARG A 499 -23.07 5.68 13.11
C ARG A 499 -23.75 6.18 14.38
N ALA A 500 -25.05 5.94 14.54
CA ALA A 500 -25.80 6.32 15.74
C ALA A 500 -25.25 5.61 16.98
N VAL A 501 -24.96 4.30 16.87
CA VAL A 501 -24.33 3.48 17.92
C VAL A 501 -22.93 3.99 18.25
N GLU A 502 -22.13 4.38 17.26
CA GLU A 502 -20.78 4.92 17.50
C GLU A 502 -20.84 6.24 18.29
N ILE A 503 -21.78 7.12 17.97
CA ILE A 503 -21.98 8.38 18.72
C ILE A 503 -22.41 8.08 20.15
N ALA A 504 -23.42 7.22 20.33
CA ALA A 504 -23.89 6.82 21.66
C ALA A 504 -22.77 6.16 22.48
N ARG A 505 -21.95 5.32 21.84
CA ARG A 505 -20.77 4.70 22.45
C ARG A 505 -19.78 5.73 22.96
N LYS A 506 -19.43 6.73 22.15
CA LYS A 506 -18.53 7.82 22.58
C LYS A 506 -19.15 8.66 23.70
N MET A 507 -20.45 8.94 23.62
CA MET A 507 -21.18 9.64 24.70
C MET A 507 -21.06 8.93 26.03
N VAL A 508 -21.26 7.60 26.07
CA VAL A 508 -21.24 6.82 27.31
C VAL A 508 -19.81 6.51 27.77
N ARG A 509 -18.94 6.03 26.87
CA ARG A 509 -17.62 5.46 27.20
C ARG A 509 -16.49 6.48 27.23
N GLU A 510 -16.57 7.58 26.49
CA GLU A 510 -15.46 8.55 26.36
C GLU A 510 -15.82 9.91 26.96
N PHE A 511 -17.04 10.39 26.72
CA PHE A 511 -17.47 11.74 27.14
C PHE A 511 -18.13 11.77 28.52
N GLY A 512 -18.52 10.62 29.07
CA GLY A 512 -19.17 10.54 30.38
C GLY A 512 -20.57 11.16 30.41
N MET A 513 -21.28 11.17 29.28
CA MET A 513 -22.62 11.75 29.11
C MET A 513 -23.73 10.72 29.38
N SER A 514 -23.58 9.93 30.45
CA SER A 514 -24.54 8.89 30.82
C SER A 514 -24.82 8.91 32.34
N PRO A 515 -25.86 8.21 32.81
CA PRO A 515 -26.12 8.06 34.25
C PRO A 515 -24.94 7.43 35.02
N LEU A 516 -23.99 6.79 34.33
CA LEU A 516 -22.79 6.21 34.93
C LEU A 516 -21.77 7.27 35.38
N GLY A 517 -21.95 8.52 34.96
CA GLY A 517 -21.05 9.63 35.26
C GLY A 517 -19.81 9.68 34.38
N PRO A 518 -18.78 10.47 34.76
CA PRO A 518 -17.59 10.73 33.96
C PRO A 518 -16.58 9.58 33.99
N ILE A 519 -16.96 8.43 33.42
CA ILE A 519 -16.09 7.27 33.26
C ILE A 519 -15.42 7.26 31.89
N TYR A 520 -14.21 6.70 31.81
CA TYR A 520 -13.46 6.55 30.57
C TYR A 520 -13.16 5.06 30.31
N LEU A 521 -13.80 4.50 29.29
CA LEU A 521 -13.78 3.08 28.92
C LEU A 521 -13.29 2.89 27.48
N VAL A 522 -11.98 2.96 27.27
CA VAL A 522 -11.39 2.64 25.96
C VAL A 522 -11.05 1.15 25.89
N ASP A 523 -11.07 0.57 24.69
CA ASP A 523 -10.55 -0.76 24.38
C ASP A 523 -9.02 -0.79 24.56
N SER A 524 -8.56 -0.60 25.78
CA SER A 524 -7.21 -0.98 26.15
C SER A 524 -7.18 -2.50 26.14
N ARG A 525 -6.30 -3.11 25.32
CA ARG A 525 -5.99 -4.56 25.25
C ARG A 525 -5.49 -5.18 26.57
N THR A 526 -5.72 -4.51 27.69
CA THR A 526 -5.48 -4.95 29.05
C THR A 526 -6.83 -5.37 29.62
N ASP A 527 -6.96 -6.67 29.88
CA ASP A 527 -8.14 -7.40 30.39
C ASP A 527 -8.63 -6.98 31.79
N SER A 528 -8.58 -5.70 32.14
CA SER A 528 -8.86 -5.19 33.49
C SER A 528 -10.16 -4.38 33.60
N GLN A 529 -11.14 -4.61 32.72
CA GLN A 529 -12.46 -3.97 32.80
C GLN A 529 -13.50 -4.93 33.40
N SER A 530 -14.28 -4.45 34.37
CA SER A 530 -15.36 -5.23 34.98
C SER A 530 -16.48 -5.46 33.97
N GLN A 531 -16.87 -6.72 33.75
CA GLN A 531 -17.97 -7.09 32.84
C GLN A 531 -19.27 -6.37 33.21
N THR A 532 -19.59 -6.28 34.50
CA THR A 532 -20.80 -5.59 34.98
C THR A 532 -20.84 -4.11 34.60
N LEU A 533 -19.68 -3.46 34.50
CA LEU A 533 -19.61 -2.07 34.10
C LEU A 533 -19.79 -1.92 32.58
N LEU A 534 -19.31 -2.89 31.80
CA LEU A 534 -19.55 -2.95 30.36
C LEU A 534 -21.04 -3.17 30.06
N ASP A 535 -21.68 -4.11 30.75
CA ASP A 535 -23.13 -4.38 30.58
C ASP A 535 -23.95 -3.11 30.86
N LYS A 536 -23.65 -2.41 31.96
CA LYS A 536 -24.30 -1.13 32.29
C LYS A 536 -24.06 -0.04 31.26
N ALA A 537 -22.87 -0.01 30.64
CA ALA A 537 -22.58 0.93 29.57
C ALA A 537 -23.38 0.59 28.30
N GLU A 538 -23.57 -0.69 28.01
CA GLU A 538 -24.42 -1.16 26.90
C GLU A 538 -25.88 -0.83 27.11
N ASP A 539 -26.42 -1.05 28.30
CA ASP A 539 -27.79 -0.66 28.66
C ASP A 539 -27.99 0.85 28.48
N ALA A 540 -27.06 1.68 29.00
CA ALA A 540 -27.14 3.12 28.85
C ALA A 540 -27.04 3.59 27.39
N MET A 541 -26.28 2.89 26.54
CA MET A 541 -26.24 3.16 25.10
C MET A 541 -27.58 2.84 24.45
N ASN A 542 -28.15 1.68 24.76
CA ASN A 542 -29.44 1.24 24.22
C ASN A 542 -30.57 2.20 24.60
N ASP A 543 -30.57 2.69 25.85
CA ASP A 543 -31.56 3.67 26.32
C ASP A 543 -31.51 4.98 25.51
N ILE A 544 -30.30 5.50 25.24
CA ILE A 544 -30.12 6.71 24.43
C ILE A 544 -30.64 6.49 23.01
N ILE A 545 -30.28 5.37 22.38
CA ILE A 545 -30.66 5.07 20.99
C ILE A 545 -32.18 4.90 20.88
N ASN A 546 -32.79 4.11 21.77
CA ASN A 546 -34.23 3.87 21.76
C ASN A 546 -35.03 5.14 22.05
N SER A 547 -34.57 5.98 22.97
CA SER A 547 -35.17 7.28 23.24
C SER A 547 -35.14 8.19 22.01
N GLN A 548 -34.01 8.25 21.29
CA GLN A 548 -33.91 9.08 20.09
C GLN A 548 -34.69 8.50 18.91
N LEU A 549 -34.80 7.17 18.79
CA LEU A 549 -35.66 6.52 17.80
C LEU A 549 -37.14 6.87 18.02
N GLU A 550 -37.61 6.84 19.27
CA GLU A 550 -39.00 7.18 19.57
C GLU A 550 -39.29 8.65 19.29
N ARG A 551 -38.37 9.54 19.67
CA ARG A 551 -38.45 10.97 19.29
C ARG A 551 -38.50 11.16 17.77
N ALA A 552 -37.71 10.40 17.00
CA ALA A 552 -37.75 10.44 15.54
C ALA A 552 -39.10 9.96 15.00
N ARG A 553 -39.69 8.90 15.56
CA ARG A 553 -41.03 8.41 15.19
C ARG A 553 -42.12 9.44 15.46
N GLU A 554 -42.09 10.12 16.60
CA GLU A 554 -43.05 11.18 16.93
C GLU A 554 -43.00 12.30 15.88
N VAL A 555 -41.78 12.75 15.53
CA VAL A 555 -41.59 13.79 14.50
C VAL A 555 -42.12 13.32 13.15
N VAL A 556 -41.72 12.12 12.70
CA VAL A 556 -42.17 11.55 11.43
C VAL A 556 -43.69 11.41 11.38
N THR A 557 -44.31 10.95 12.47
CA THR A 557 -45.77 10.82 12.58
C THR A 557 -46.47 12.17 12.48
N SER A 558 -45.92 13.21 13.11
CA SER A 558 -46.47 14.57 13.05
C SER A 558 -46.33 15.24 11.67
N GLN A 559 -45.40 14.78 10.83
CA GLN A 559 -45.05 15.40 9.54
C GLN A 559 -45.34 14.51 8.32
N GLN A 560 -46.21 13.50 8.44
CA GLN A 560 -46.50 12.54 7.37
C GLN A 560 -46.91 13.20 6.05
N GLU A 561 -47.73 14.25 6.08
CA GLU A 561 -48.16 14.96 4.86
C GLU A 561 -46.98 15.65 4.15
N SER A 562 -46.07 16.27 4.91
CA SER A 562 -44.89 16.92 4.37
C SER A 562 -43.91 15.91 3.79
N ILE A 563 -43.75 14.76 4.45
CA ILE A 563 -42.96 13.63 3.96
C ILE A 563 -43.54 13.12 2.64
N ALA A 564 -44.86 12.93 2.55
CA ALA A 564 -45.52 12.50 1.33
C ALA A 564 -45.25 13.44 0.14
N ARG A 565 -45.31 14.76 0.38
CA ARG A 565 -44.97 15.77 -0.65
C ARG A 565 -43.51 15.67 -1.09
N LEU A 566 -42.59 15.49 -0.15
CA LEU A 566 -41.16 15.36 -0.48
C LEU A 566 -40.87 14.07 -1.26
N VAL A 567 -41.48 12.94 -0.86
CA VAL A 567 -41.33 11.66 -1.55
C VAL A 567 -41.81 11.77 -3.01
N GLN A 568 -42.97 12.37 -3.25
CA GLN A 568 -43.45 12.61 -4.61
C GLN A 568 -42.50 13.48 -5.43
N LEU A 569 -41.87 14.49 -4.81
CA LEU A 569 -40.90 15.34 -5.49
C LEU A 569 -39.59 14.58 -5.80
N LEU A 570 -39.13 13.75 -4.88
CA LEU A 570 -37.94 12.90 -5.04
C LEU A 570 -38.13 11.89 -6.17
N LEU A 571 -39.29 11.26 -6.28
CA LEU A 571 -39.57 10.32 -7.37
C LEU A 571 -39.62 11.00 -8.75
N LYS A 572 -39.91 12.31 -8.79
CA LYS A 572 -39.95 13.10 -10.04
C LYS A 572 -38.59 13.65 -10.46
N ARG A 573 -37.77 14.11 -9.51
CA ARG A 573 -36.52 14.85 -9.78
C ARG A 573 -35.24 14.09 -9.40
N ASP A 574 -35.34 12.97 -8.70
CA ASP A 574 -34.27 12.16 -8.10
C ASP A 574 -33.41 12.87 -7.04
N THR A 575 -33.17 14.16 -7.21
CA THR A 575 -32.43 15.04 -6.31
C THR A 575 -33.23 16.30 -6.07
N VAL A 576 -33.27 16.74 -4.80
CA VAL A 576 -33.97 17.95 -4.37
C VAL A 576 -33.03 18.79 -3.50
N GLU A 577 -32.97 20.10 -3.77
CA GLU A 577 -32.13 21.07 -3.06
C GLU A 577 -32.85 21.71 -1.86
N ALA A 578 -32.10 22.38 -0.99
CA ALA A 578 -32.59 22.99 0.25
C ALA A 578 -33.82 23.89 0.09
N ASP A 579 -33.89 24.71 -0.96
CA ASP A 579 -35.00 25.65 -1.14
C ASP A 579 -36.30 24.93 -1.52
N ASP A 580 -36.21 23.92 -2.37
CA ASP A 580 -37.34 23.05 -2.71
C ASP A 580 -37.78 22.21 -1.50
N ILE A 581 -36.84 21.70 -0.71
CA ILE A 581 -37.12 20.99 0.54
C ILE A 581 -37.93 21.89 1.48
N ARG A 582 -37.48 23.13 1.73
CA ARG A 582 -38.22 24.09 2.59
C ARG A 582 -39.62 24.37 2.06
N GLY A 583 -39.80 24.40 0.74
CA GLY A 583 -41.10 24.51 0.09
C GLY A 583 -42.07 23.37 0.46
N CYS A 584 -41.58 22.12 0.56
CA CYS A 584 -42.40 20.97 0.93
C CYS A 584 -42.88 20.97 2.39
N PHE A 585 -42.09 21.56 3.31
CA PHE A 585 -42.38 21.61 4.75
C PHE A 585 -43.01 22.95 5.20
N SER A 586 -43.14 23.92 4.30
CA SER A 586 -43.85 25.18 4.57
C SER A 586 -45.37 25.01 4.43
N PRO A 587 -46.20 25.63 5.28
CA PRO A 587 -47.66 25.49 5.26
C PRO A 587 -48.34 26.07 3.99
N THR A 588 -47.60 26.74 3.11
CA THR A 588 -48.07 27.37 1.86
C THR A 588 -47.57 26.69 0.58
N GLY A 589 -46.94 25.52 0.65
CA GLY A 589 -46.50 24.77 -0.53
C GLY A 589 -47.67 24.33 -1.44
N PRO A 590 -47.47 24.19 -2.77
CA PRO A 590 -48.53 23.76 -3.67
C PRO A 590 -49.07 22.39 -3.23
N LEU A 591 -50.39 22.34 -2.97
CA LEU A 591 -51.12 21.12 -2.61
C LEU A 591 -51.08 20.14 -3.80
N PHE A 592 -50.11 19.23 -3.80
CA PHE A 592 -50.23 18.02 -4.59
C PHE A 592 -51.25 17.11 -3.89
N GLN A 593 -52.30 16.71 -4.61
CA GLN A 593 -53.36 15.84 -4.09
C GLN A 593 -52.74 14.61 -3.42
N SER A 594 -53.08 14.43 -2.15
CA SER A 594 -52.61 13.38 -1.25
C SER A 594 -53.25 12.04 -1.62
N GLN A 595 -52.62 11.29 -2.52
CA GLN A 595 -52.77 9.86 -2.59
C GLN A 595 -51.36 9.26 -2.61
N LEU A 596 -50.91 8.78 -1.44
CA LEU A 596 -49.76 7.91 -1.37
C LEU A 596 -50.14 6.60 -2.09
N PRO A 597 -49.31 6.07 -3.01
CA PRO A 597 -49.57 4.75 -3.56
C PRO A 597 -49.57 3.73 -2.41
N GLU A 598 -50.62 2.91 -2.31
CA GLU A 598 -50.67 1.81 -1.34
C GLU A 598 -49.53 0.84 -1.65
N PHE A 599 -48.60 0.68 -0.70
CA PHE A 599 -47.58 -0.36 -0.77
C PHE A 599 -48.24 -1.71 -0.54
N THR A 600 -48.57 -2.42 -1.63
CA THR A 600 -48.93 -3.84 -1.56
C THR A 600 -47.66 -4.67 -1.67
N PRO A 601 -47.24 -5.39 -0.61
CA PRO A 601 -46.09 -6.29 -0.73
C PRO A 601 -46.37 -7.29 -1.85
N SER A 602 -45.51 -7.31 -2.87
CA SER A 602 -45.63 -8.21 -4.00
C SER A 602 -45.82 -9.64 -3.47
N SER A 603 -46.99 -10.22 -3.76
CA SER A 603 -47.36 -11.58 -3.35
C SER A 603 -46.23 -12.54 -3.67
N VAL A 604 -45.81 -13.32 -2.67
CA VAL A 604 -44.99 -14.52 -2.81
C VAL A 604 -45.48 -15.29 -4.04
N ARG A 605 -44.72 -15.25 -5.15
CA ARG A 605 -44.92 -16.16 -6.27
C ARG A 605 -44.62 -17.55 -5.74
N ALA A 606 -45.66 -18.24 -5.28
CA ALA A 606 -45.62 -19.67 -5.04
C ALA A 606 -45.20 -20.33 -6.36
N THR A 607 -43.98 -20.83 -6.39
CA THR A 607 -43.50 -21.74 -7.42
C THR A 607 -44.48 -22.92 -7.51
N PRO A 608 -45.01 -23.27 -8.69
CA PRO A 608 -45.83 -24.46 -8.81
C PRO A 608 -44.94 -25.68 -8.54
N SER A 609 -45.33 -26.43 -7.51
CA SER A 609 -44.91 -27.81 -7.24
C SER A 609 -44.89 -28.61 -8.55
N ARG A 610 -43.71 -29.03 -8.99
CA ARG A 610 -43.55 -30.07 -10.01
C ARG A 610 -43.85 -31.42 -9.35
N ALA A 611 -45.08 -31.88 -9.51
CA ALA A 611 -45.44 -33.27 -9.32
C ALA A 611 -44.94 -34.10 -10.52
N SER A 612 -44.19 -35.17 -10.20
CA SER A 612 -44.10 -36.48 -10.89
C SER A 612 -44.15 -36.54 -12.42
N ALA A 613 -42.99 -36.85 -13.03
CA ALA A 613 -42.78 -37.97 -13.95
C ALA A 613 -41.26 -38.17 -14.16
#